data_AF-A0A415MAJ0-F1
#
_entry.id   AF-A0A415MAJ0-F1
#
_cell.length_a   1.000
_cell.length_b   1.000
_cell.length_c   1.000
_cell.angle_alpha   90.00
_cell.angle_beta   90.00
_cell.angle_gamma   90.00
#
_symmetry.space_group_name_H-M   'P 1'
#
loop_
_entity.id
_entity.type
_entity.pdbx_description
1 polymer ?
#
loop_
_entity_poly.entity_id
_entity_poly.type
_entity_poly.pdbx_seq_one_letter_code
_entity_poly.pdbx_strand_id
1 'polypeptide(L)'
;MNKIIGKINALILSALMIVSGTAAVTGVFNTNRLTAVAADDTIILRVCNWEEYIDTGDWSDDDIIDLESGSIKGENSIITDFENWYYENYGKKVKVQYSCLGTNEELYNMLTLGDDYDVICPSEYMIMKLMAEDWLEPFSDDFYDTSIANNYYAKGVSPFIKKTFDENKINGESWSRYAAGYMWGITGIVYNPDKVTEKEASTWTIIDNSKFRRQITIKDNVRDSMFAAVGAIKSDKLKSASFINSPDYREKLAEEMNDTSEANVDRIQEYLQSVKNNAYSFETDSAKTDMITGKVVAGYQWSGDAVYTMDQADEDDFQLNFAVPEECTNLYFDGWVMLKSGINGNSEKKQAAQSFINFLSKPENAVRNMSYIGYTSVISGGDSDVVFDYVKWNYGADESDTDVVDYPLGYFFSGDSDDERYILKVPEEQTYRQLSAQYPTQEVMDRSAIMQYFDAEETTRINQMWINVRCYNIKNVPVCVWVLAGIIVVALIALSVKLKINKKNA
;
A
#
# COMPACT_ATOMS: atom_id res chain seq x y z
N MET A 1 -5.31 -28.74 7.79
CA MET A 1 -6.01 -27.69 8.55
C MET A 1 -5.64 -26.40 7.88
N ASN A 2 -6.62 -25.74 7.28
CA ASN A 2 -6.63 -24.35 6.81
C ASN A 2 -8.07 -24.16 6.34
N LYS A 3 -8.87 -23.39 7.09
CA LYS A 3 -10.29 -23.16 6.78
C LYS A 3 -10.52 -22.01 5.80
N ILE A 4 -9.45 -21.37 5.33
CA ILE A 4 -9.45 -20.55 4.11
C ILE A 4 -8.94 -21.45 2.97
N ILE A 5 -9.80 -22.31 2.46
CA ILE A 5 -9.62 -22.92 1.13
C ILE A 5 -10.85 -22.49 0.34
N GLY A 6 -10.86 -21.22 -0.03
CA GLY A 6 -11.85 -20.59 -0.90
C GLY A 6 -11.13 -20.08 -2.13
N LYS A 7 -11.38 -20.71 -3.27
CA LYS A 7 -10.74 -20.41 -4.55
C LYS A 7 -10.95 -18.96 -4.94
N ILE A 8 -9.89 -18.17 -4.93
CA ILE A 8 -9.89 -16.81 -5.45
C ILE A 8 -9.98 -16.90 -6.98
N ASN A 9 -11.04 -16.32 -7.56
CA ASN A 9 -11.20 -16.25 -9.01
C ASN A 9 -10.08 -15.39 -9.61
N ALA A 10 -9.09 -16.04 -10.23
CA ALA A 10 -8.06 -15.37 -11.02
C ALA A 10 -8.69 -14.71 -12.27
N LEU A 11 -9.01 -13.43 -12.19
CA LEU A 11 -9.31 -12.60 -13.36
C LEU A 11 -8.02 -11.95 -13.88
N ILE A 12 -7.20 -12.75 -14.56
CA ILE A 12 -6.10 -12.23 -15.38
C ILE A 12 -6.70 -11.57 -16.60
N LEU A 13 -6.82 -10.23 -16.62
CA LEU A 13 -7.00 -9.49 -17.87
C LEU A 13 -5.75 -8.65 -18.18
N SER A 14 -4.81 -9.28 -18.89
CA SER A 14 -3.74 -8.57 -19.58
C SER A 14 -4.24 -7.99 -20.90
N ALA A 15 -3.86 -6.74 -21.13
CA ALA A 15 -4.27 -5.88 -22.23
C ALA A 15 -3.88 -6.39 -23.63
N LEU A 16 -4.77 -6.18 -24.62
CA LEU A 16 -4.41 -5.80 -26.00
C LEU A 16 -5.67 -5.56 -26.86
N MET A 17 -6.01 -4.29 -27.12
CA MET A 17 -6.58 -3.92 -28.43
C MET A 17 -6.24 -2.46 -28.78
N ILE A 18 -5.25 -2.33 -29.67
CA ILE A 18 -5.08 -1.16 -30.53
C ILE A 18 -6.14 -1.27 -31.64
N VAL A 19 -7.05 -0.31 -31.70
CA VAL A 19 -7.78 -0.02 -32.95
C VAL A 19 -7.71 1.48 -33.23
N SER A 20 -6.85 1.81 -34.18
CA SER A 20 -6.85 3.07 -34.92
C SER A 20 -8.13 3.19 -35.76
N GLY A 21 -8.83 4.33 -35.67
CA GLY A 21 -9.97 4.61 -36.55
C GLY A 21 -10.48 6.04 -36.44
N THR A 22 -9.88 6.95 -37.22
CA THR A 22 -10.39 8.30 -37.51
C THR A 22 -11.65 8.25 -38.39
N ALA A 23 -12.75 8.89 -37.97
CA ALA A 23 -13.79 9.56 -38.77
C ALA A 23 -14.98 9.87 -37.85
N ALA A 24 -15.78 10.91 -37.93
CA ALA A 24 -15.82 12.17 -38.65
C ALA A 24 -16.96 12.97 -37.95
N VAL A 25 -16.79 14.27 -37.81
CA VAL A 25 -17.80 15.18 -37.23
C VAL A 25 -19.03 15.24 -38.14
N THR A 26 -20.21 14.96 -37.59
CA THR A 26 -21.47 15.57 -38.05
C THR A 26 -22.41 15.76 -36.88
N GLY A 27 -22.63 17.02 -36.51
CA GLY A 27 -23.64 17.41 -35.56
C GLY A 27 -25.05 17.32 -36.15
N VAL A 28 -26.01 16.99 -35.29
CA VAL A 28 -27.41 17.37 -35.48
C VAL A 28 -27.90 17.93 -34.15
N PHE A 29 -28.09 19.25 -34.14
CA PHE A 29 -28.85 19.95 -33.12
C PHE A 29 -30.29 19.44 -33.13
N ASN A 30 -30.80 19.04 -31.97
CA ASN A 30 -32.24 18.97 -31.76
C ASN A 30 -32.57 19.57 -30.39
N THR A 31 -33.08 20.79 -30.43
CA THR A 31 -33.55 21.57 -29.28
C THR A 31 -34.95 21.15 -28.84
N ASN A 32 -35.14 21.16 -27.52
CA ASN A 32 -36.39 21.34 -26.77
C ASN A 32 -37.37 20.16 -26.67
N ARG A 33 -37.24 19.42 -25.56
CA ARG A 33 -38.37 19.20 -24.64
C ARG A 33 -37.90 19.40 -23.20
N LEU A 34 -38.14 20.61 -22.69
CA LEU A 34 -38.19 20.92 -21.26
C LEU A 34 -39.38 20.18 -20.65
N THR A 35 -39.17 18.94 -20.23
CA THR A 35 -39.83 18.45 -19.03
C THR A 35 -38.90 18.79 -17.88
N ALA A 36 -39.34 19.69 -17.00
CA ALA A 36 -38.72 19.83 -15.69
C ALA A 36 -38.86 18.49 -14.96
N VAL A 37 -37.87 17.62 -15.13
CA VAL A 37 -37.62 16.52 -14.22
C VAL A 37 -37.32 17.20 -12.90
N ALA A 38 -38.08 16.88 -11.85
CA ALA A 38 -37.73 17.29 -10.50
C ALA A 38 -36.24 17.00 -10.31
N ALA A 39 -35.46 18.00 -9.87
CA ALA A 39 -34.05 17.79 -9.58
C ALA A 39 -33.95 16.55 -8.71
N ASP A 40 -33.28 15.51 -9.21
CA ASP A 40 -33.12 14.25 -8.51
C ASP A 40 -32.38 14.57 -7.20
N ASP A 41 -33.05 14.41 -6.06
CA ASP A 41 -32.58 14.71 -4.70
C ASP A 41 -31.52 13.69 -4.23
N THR A 42 -30.74 13.19 -5.19
CA THR A 42 -29.71 12.16 -5.01
C THR A 42 -28.35 12.84 -4.92
N ILE A 43 -27.66 12.62 -3.82
CA ILE A 43 -26.29 13.09 -3.60
C ILE A 43 -25.34 12.23 -4.43
N ILE A 44 -24.57 12.83 -5.33
CA ILE A 44 -23.49 12.13 -6.03
C ILE A 44 -22.22 12.22 -5.18
N LEU A 45 -21.68 11.06 -4.80
CA LEU A 45 -20.44 10.93 -4.05
C LEU A 45 -19.35 10.32 -4.94
N ARG A 46 -18.37 11.13 -5.36
CA ARG A 46 -17.25 10.70 -6.20
C ARG A 46 -16.12 10.20 -5.32
N VAL A 47 -15.84 8.90 -5.41
CA VAL A 47 -14.85 8.20 -4.59
C VAL A 47 -13.72 7.70 -5.47
N CYS A 48 -12.47 7.92 -5.04
CA CYS A 48 -11.28 7.39 -5.70
C CYS A 48 -10.46 6.53 -4.74
N ASN A 49 -10.01 5.36 -5.19
CA ASN A 49 -9.24 4.41 -4.36
C ASN A 49 -8.30 3.57 -5.23
N TRP A 50 -7.54 2.65 -4.63
CA TRP A 50 -6.76 1.64 -5.35
C TRP A 50 -7.64 0.67 -6.14
N GLU A 51 -7.05 0.07 -7.19
CA GLU A 51 -7.67 -1.04 -7.90
C GLU A 51 -7.95 -2.23 -6.94
N GLU A 52 -9.12 -2.85 -7.09
CA GLU A 52 -9.54 -4.04 -6.32
C GLU A 52 -9.51 -3.87 -4.78
N TYR A 53 -9.70 -2.65 -4.27
CA TYR A 53 -9.52 -2.34 -2.85
C TYR A 53 -10.81 -2.29 -2.00
N ILE A 54 -11.97 -2.48 -2.63
CA ILE A 54 -13.27 -2.61 -1.96
C ILE A 54 -14.00 -3.84 -2.49
N ASP A 55 -14.56 -4.64 -1.58
CA ASP A 55 -15.30 -5.84 -1.93
C ASP A 55 -16.52 -5.56 -2.82
N THR A 56 -16.55 -6.28 -3.94
CA THR A 56 -17.59 -6.17 -4.97
C THR A 56 -18.79 -7.06 -4.70
N GLY A 57 -18.75 -7.92 -3.69
CA GLY A 57 -19.83 -8.86 -3.37
C GLY A 57 -19.85 -10.06 -4.32
N ASP A 58 -21.05 -10.59 -4.59
CA ASP A 58 -21.26 -11.84 -5.34
C ASP A 58 -20.60 -13.08 -4.70
N TRP A 59 -20.50 -13.07 -3.36
CA TRP A 59 -19.95 -14.18 -2.59
C TRP A 59 -20.83 -15.43 -2.71
N SER A 60 -20.18 -16.58 -2.85
CA SER A 60 -20.82 -17.88 -2.79
C SER A 60 -21.03 -18.34 -1.34
N ASP A 61 -21.77 -19.44 -1.14
CA ASP A 61 -21.94 -20.03 0.19
C ASP A 61 -20.59 -20.51 0.80
N ASP A 62 -19.60 -20.81 -0.05
CA ASP A 62 -18.26 -21.23 0.38
C ASP A 62 -17.40 -20.04 0.86
N ASP A 63 -17.79 -18.80 0.52
CA ASP A 63 -17.09 -17.57 0.90
C ASP A 63 -17.64 -16.97 2.22
N ILE A 64 -18.66 -17.60 2.83
CA ILE A 64 -19.25 -17.14 4.09
C ILE A 64 -18.23 -17.32 5.22
N ILE A 65 -17.96 -16.23 5.93
CA ILE A 65 -17.11 -16.25 7.13
C ILE A 65 -18.02 -16.52 8.33
N ASP A 66 -17.91 -17.69 8.93
CA ASP A 66 -18.70 -18.09 10.10
C ASP A 66 -17.89 -17.94 11.39
N LEU A 67 -18.11 -16.83 12.10
CA LEU A 67 -17.42 -16.47 13.34
C LEU A 67 -18.27 -16.82 14.56
N GLU A 68 -17.63 -16.88 15.74
CA GLU A 68 -18.35 -17.02 17.02
C GLU A 68 -19.33 -15.85 17.25
N SER A 69 -18.94 -14.64 16.83
CA SER A 69 -19.79 -13.43 16.82
C SER A 69 -20.93 -13.43 15.80
N GLY A 70 -20.96 -14.38 14.85
CA GLY A 70 -21.96 -14.49 13.79
C GLY A 70 -21.36 -14.58 12.38
N SER A 71 -22.21 -14.86 11.39
CA SER A 71 -21.76 -15.07 10.01
C SER A 71 -21.75 -13.77 9.18
N ILE A 72 -20.72 -13.59 8.36
CA ILE A 72 -20.55 -12.46 7.44
C ILE A 72 -20.73 -12.95 6.00
N LYS A 73 -21.48 -12.19 5.21
CA LYS A 73 -21.77 -12.50 3.81
C LYS A 73 -21.52 -11.28 2.92
N GLY A 74 -21.19 -11.53 1.66
CA GLY A 74 -21.04 -10.48 0.65
C GLY A 74 -22.01 -10.62 -0.52
N GLU A 75 -23.32 -10.50 -0.28
CA GLU A 75 -24.33 -10.68 -1.34
C GLU A 75 -24.29 -9.54 -2.39
N ASN A 76 -24.38 -8.27 -1.98
CA ASN A 76 -24.21 -7.12 -2.88
C ASN A 76 -22.85 -6.48 -2.67
N SER A 77 -22.31 -5.71 -3.62
CA SER A 77 -21.11 -4.89 -3.34
C SER A 77 -21.25 -4.02 -2.09
N ILE A 78 -20.14 -3.77 -1.38
CA ILE A 78 -20.13 -2.86 -0.22
C ILE A 78 -20.66 -1.47 -0.60
N ILE A 79 -20.40 -1.02 -1.83
CA ILE A 79 -20.92 0.25 -2.35
C ILE A 79 -22.46 0.22 -2.41
N THR A 80 -23.05 -0.85 -2.95
CA THR A 80 -24.51 -1.01 -3.00
C THR A 80 -25.10 -1.05 -1.59
N ASP A 81 -24.47 -1.78 -0.67
CA ASP A 81 -24.92 -1.87 0.71
C ASP A 81 -24.83 -0.52 1.42
N PHE A 82 -23.81 0.30 1.14
CA PHE A 82 -23.71 1.66 1.64
C PHE A 82 -24.84 2.55 1.10
N GLU A 83 -25.12 2.53 -0.21
CA GLU A 83 -26.18 3.34 -0.81
C GLU A 83 -27.54 3.04 -0.17
N ASN A 84 -27.83 1.76 0.08
CA ASN A 84 -29.03 1.31 0.77
C ASN A 84 -29.03 1.74 2.24
N TRP A 85 -27.95 1.47 2.97
CA TRP A 85 -27.80 1.84 4.37
C TRP A 85 -27.96 3.34 4.59
N TYR A 86 -27.40 4.17 3.70
CA TYR A 86 -27.53 5.63 3.78
C TYR A 86 -28.99 6.07 3.61
N TYR A 87 -29.72 5.48 2.66
CA TYR A 87 -31.14 5.76 2.47
C TYR A 87 -31.99 5.34 3.67
N GLU A 88 -31.71 4.17 4.25
CA GLU A 88 -32.43 3.67 5.44
C GLU A 88 -32.22 4.55 6.68
N ASN A 89 -31.01 5.08 6.87
CA ASN A 89 -30.67 5.88 8.04
C ASN A 89 -31.06 7.37 7.90
N TYR A 90 -31.02 7.92 6.68
CA TYR A 90 -31.18 9.37 6.47
C TYR A 90 -32.36 9.74 5.56
N GLY A 91 -33.05 8.78 4.94
CA GLY A 91 -34.15 9.04 4.00
C GLY A 91 -33.73 9.77 2.73
N LYS A 92 -32.42 9.82 2.44
CA LYS A 92 -31.80 10.52 1.31
C LYS A 92 -31.05 9.53 0.45
N LYS A 93 -31.10 9.71 -0.87
CA LYS A 93 -30.37 8.83 -1.79
C LYS A 93 -28.94 9.35 -1.97
N VAL A 94 -27.99 8.43 -1.96
CA VAL A 94 -26.62 8.66 -2.41
C VAL A 94 -26.37 7.73 -3.60
N LYS A 95 -25.66 8.24 -4.60
CA LYS A 95 -25.04 7.41 -5.65
C LYS A 95 -23.54 7.58 -5.58
N VAL A 96 -22.83 6.49 -5.34
CA VAL A 96 -21.36 6.46 -5.35
C VAL A 96 -20.89 6.29 -6.79
N GLN A 97 -20.03 7.20 -7.22
CA GLN A 97 -19.25 7.09 -8.44
C GLN A 97 -17.84 6.68 -8.06
N TYR A 98 -17.54 5.40 -8.17
CA TYR A 98 -16.27 4.83 -7.76
C TYR A 98 -15.29 4.77 -8.93
N SER A 99 -14.05 5.15 -8.68
CA SER A 99 -12.96 5.13 -9.66
C SER A 99 -11.69 4.60 -9.01
N CYS A 100 -10.85 3.97 -9.81
CA CYS A 100 -9.62 3.34 -9.35
C CYS A 100 -8.39 4.00 -9.99
N LEU A 101 -7.23 3.85 -9.34
CA LEU A 101 -5.95 4.34 -9.80
C LEU A 101 -4.81 3.40 -9.38
N GLY A 102 -3.67 3.47 -10.09
CA GLY A 102 -2.55 2.56 -9.83
C GLY A 102 -1.47 3.09 -8.90
N THR A 103 -1.26 4.41 -8.82
CA THR A 103 -0.18 5.02 -8.03
C THR A 103 -0.58 6.38 -7.42
N ASN A 104 0.00 6.74 -6.26
CA ASN A 104 -0.22 8.06 -5.65
C ASN A 104 0.18 9.20 -6.60
N GLU A 105 1.22 9.03 -7.42
CA GLU A 105 1.66 10.01 -8.41
C GLU A 105 0.61 10.23 -9.51
N GLU A 106 -0.06 9.16 -9.96
CA GLU A 106 -1.18 9.26 -10.90
C GLU A 106 -2.35 10.04 -10.29
N LEU A 107 -2.75 9.70 -9.06
CA LEU A 107 -3.79 10.42 -8.31
C LEU A 107 -3.47 11.92 -8.22
N TYR A 108 -2.27 12.27 -7.78
CA TYR A 108 -1.87 13.68 -7.61
C TYR A 108 -1.89 14.44 -8.95
N ASN A 109 -1.45 13.80 -10.04
CA ASN A 109 -1.49 14.40 -11.37
C ASN A 109 -2.94 14.65 -11.84
N MET A 110 -3.86 13.70 -11.63
CA MET A 110 -5.28 13.85 -11.96
C MET A 110 -5.91 15.03 -11.21
N LEU A 111 -5.69 15.10 -9.90
CA LEU A 111 -6.16 16.23 -9.07
C LEU A 111 -5.61 17.57 -9.57
N THR A 112 -4.33 17.62 -9.95
CA THR A 112 -3.69 18.83 -10.48
C THR A 112 -4.26 19.23 -11.85
N LEU A 113 -4.66 18.27 -12.68
CA LEU A 113 -5.27 18.49 -14.00
C LEU A 113 -6.75 18.90 -13.91
N GLY A 114 -7.35 18.84 -12.72
CA GLY A 114 -8.69 19.33 -12.43
C GLY A 114 -9.76 18.24 -12.33
N ASP A 115 -9.37 16.97 -12.24
CA ASP A 115 -10.30 15.91 -11.84
C ASP A 115 -10.75 16.15 -10.39
N ASP A 116 -12.05 15.99 -10.16
CA ASP A 116 -12.68 16.41 -8.91
C ASP A 116 -13.36 15.22 -8.23
N TYR A 117 -12.84 14.87 -7.06
CA TYR A 117 -13.32 13.80 -6.20
C TYR A 117 -13.80 14.37 -4.87
N ASP A 118 -14.77 13.71 -4.24
CA ASP A 118 -15.27 14.11 -2.94
C ASP A 118 -14.48 13.43 -1.81
N VAL A 119 -14.16 12.14 -2.01
CA VAL A 119 -13.40 11.30 -1.08
C VAL A 119 -12.34 10.53 -1.85
N ILE A 120 -11.12 10.47 -1.33
CA ILE A 120 -10.02 9.69 -1.90
C ILE A 120 -9.31 8.87 -0.80
N CYS A 121 -8.68 7.74 -1.14
CA CYS A 121 -7.92 6.90 -0.20
C CYS A 121 -6.43 6.78 -0.58
N PRO A 122 -5.64 7.87 -0.46
CA PRO A 122 -4.21 7.82 -0.72
C PRO A 122 -3.42 7.19 0.43
N SER A 123 -2.14 6.90 0.17
CA SER A 123 -1.18 6.49 1.19
C SER A 123 -0.72 7.67 2.05
N GLU A 124 -0.13 7.40 3.22
CA GLU A 124 0.12 8.39 4.27
C GLU A 124 0.98 9.58 3.83
N TYR A 125 2.01 9.37 3.01
CA TYR A 125 2.83 10.48 2.51
C TYR A 125 2.05 11.40 1.57
N MET A 126 1.06 10.88 0.85
CA MET A 126 0.19 11.69 -0.01
C MET A 126 -0.88 12.41 0.82
N ILE A 127 -1.40 11.81 1.89
CA ILE A 127 -2.19 12.51 2.91
C ILE A 127 -1.41 13.72 3.44
N MET A 128 -0.17 13.50 3.87
CA MET A 128 0.71 14.56 4.38
C MET A 128 0.93 15.69 3.36
N LYS A 129 1.19 15.33 2.09
CA LYS A 129 1.37 16.30 1.01
C LYS A 129 0.11 17.14 0.78
N LEU A 130 -1.06 16.51 0.73
CA LEU A 130 -2.35 17.20 0.53
C LEU A 130 -2.72 18.08 1.73
N MET A 131 -2.36 17.68 2.95
CA MET A 131 -2.46 18.54 4.13
C MET A 131 -1.55 19.77 4.01
N ALA A 132 -0.29 19.57 3.60
CA ALA A 132 0.68 20.66 3.46
C ALA A 132 0.26 21.68 2.38
N GLU A 133 -0.42 21.21 1.34
CA GLU A 133 -0.93 22.02 0.23
C GLU A 133 -2.34 22.58 0.48
N ASP A 134 -2.94 22.32 1.64
CA ASP A 134 -4.25 22.83 2.07
C ASP A 134 -5.45 22.34 1.21
N TRP A 135 -5.37 21.13 0.65
CA TRP A 135 -6.40 20.56 -0.23
C TRP A 135 -7.52 19.83 0.52
N LEU A 136 -7.28 19.45 1.78
CA LEU A 136 -8.16 18.55 2.52
C LEU A 136 -9.21 19.29 3.35
N GLU A 137 -10.45 18.80 3.29
CA GLU A 137 -11.55 19.24 4.13
C GLU A 137 -11.46 18.52 5.49
N PRO A 138 -11.48 19.23 6.63
CA PRO A 138 -11.39 18.60 7.94
C PRO A 138 -12.66 17.80 8.25
N PHE A 139 -12.51 16.69 8.97
CA PHE A 139 -13.64 15.96 9.54
C PHE A 139 -14.39 16.82 10.58
N SER A 140 -15.69 16.58 10.74
CA SER A 140 -16.48 17.22 11.81
C SER A 140 -16.17 16.59 13.16
N ASP A 141 -16.39 17.34 14.25
CA ASP A 141 -16.28 16.82 15.61
C ASP A 141 -17.15 15.56 15.83
N ASP A 142 -18.37 15.55 15.28
CA ASP A 142 -19.29 14.41 15.33
C ASP A 142 -18.70 13.12 14.73
N PHE A 143 -17.76 13.23 13.77
CA PHE A 143 -17.15 12.05 13.15
C PHE A 143 -16.26 11.28 14.14
N TYR A 144 -15.73 11.96 15.16
CA TYR A 144 -14.92 11.36 16.23
C TYR A 144 -15.68 11.19 17.55
N ASP A 145 -16.97 11.53 17.60
CA ASP A 145 -17.78 11.40 18.81
C ASP A 145 -18.20 9.93 19.05
N THR A 146 -17.59 9.31 20.06
CA THR A 146 -17.88 7.93 20.48
C THR A 146 -19.22 7.78 21.21
N SER A 147 -19.90 8.88 21.57
CA SER A 147 -21.24 8.83 22.16
C SER A 147 -22.32 8.53 21.11
N ILE A 148 -22.04 8.76 19.83
CA ILE A 148 -22.96 8.46 18.73
C ILE A 148 -23.03 6.94 18.53
N ALA A 149 -24.22 6.38 18.71
CA ALA A 149 -24.45 4.93 18.71
C ALA A 149 -23.85 4.23 17.47
N ASN A 150 -24.14 4.76 16.28
CA ASN A 150 -23.75 4.18 15.00
C ASN A 150 -22.47 4.79 14.41
N ASN A 151 -21.60 5.39 15.24
CA ASN A 151 -20.28 5.86 14.81
C ASN A 151 -19.24 4.75 14.99
N TYR A 152 -19.16 3.87 14.00
CA TYR A 152 -18.30 2.70 13.96
C TYR A 152 -16.82 3.06 13.85
N TYR A 153 -16.45 4.11 13.11
CA TYR A 153 -15.04 4.50 12.97
C TYR A 153 -14.47 4.99 14.31
N ALA A 154 -15.12 5.98 14.95
CA ALA A 154 -14.62 6.56 16.19
C ALA A 154 -14.50 5.54 17.33
N LYS A 155 -15.41 4.57 17.38
CA LYS A 155 -15.43 3.50 18.38
C LYS A 155 -14.50 2.33 18.04
N GLY A 156 -14.34 2.05 16.75
CA GLY A 156 -13.71 0.82 16.26
C GLY A 156 -12.26 0.98 15.84
N VAL A 157 -11.76 2.20 15.60
CA VAL A 157 -10.35 2.42 15.23
C VAL A 157 -9.41 1.93 16.34
N SER A 158 -8.39 1.17 15.95
CA SER A 158 -7.37 0.68 16.87
C SER A 158 -6.73 1.82 17.68
N PRO A 159 -6.53 1.67 19.00
CA PRO A 159 -5.84 2.67 19.82
C PRO A 159 -4.42 2.98 19.32
N PHE A 160 -3.69 1.99 18.82
CA PHE A 160 -2.36 2.18 18.22
C PHE A 160 -2.42 3.08 16.98
N ILE A 161 -3.36 2.81 16.08
CA ILE A 161 -3.53 3.58 14.84
C ILE A 161 -4.02 4.99 15.16
N LYS A 162 -5.01 5.11 16.04
CA LYS A 162 -5.54 6.39 16.51
C LYS A 162 -4.43 7.28 17.08
N LYS A 163 -3.62 6.73 17.98
CA LYS A 163 -2.47 7.44 18.55
C LYS A 163 -1.51 7.91 17.46
N THR A 164 -1.20 7.05 16.49
CA THR A 164 -0.33 7.38 15.37
C THR A 164 -0.87 8.57 14.56
N PHE A 165 -2.16 8.57 14.21
CA PHE A 165 -2.78 9.67 13.45
C PHE A 165 -2.94 10.97 14.26
N ASP A 166 -3.10 10.88 15.59
CA ASP A 166 -3.20 12.04 16.47
C ASP A 166 -1.83 12.72 16.72
N GLU A 167 -0.76 11.94 16.82
CA GLU A 167 0.59 12.43 17.15
C GLU A 167 1.32 12.99 15.93
N ASN A 168 1.09 12.43 14.74
CA ASN A 168 1.72 12.93 13.51
C ASN A 168 1.01 14.18 12.99
N LYS A 169 1.79 15.20 12.64
CA LYS A 169 1.29 16.54 12.31
C LYS A 169 1.88 17.12 11.05
N ILE A 170 1.08 17.90 10.33
CA ILE A 170 1.51 18.76 9.23
C ILE A 170 1.04 20.17 9.55
N ASN A 171 1.94 21.16 9.47
CA ASN A 171 1.66 22.56 9.79
C ASN A 171 1.00 22.77 11.18
N GLY A 172 1.30 21.89 12.14
CA GLY A 172 0.77 21.93 13.51
C GLY A 172 -0.57 21.23 13.73
N GLU A 173 -1.20 20.69 12.67
CA GLU A 173 -2.47 19.97 12.74
C GLU A 173 -2.27 18.46 12.62
N SER A 174 -3.00 17.67 13.40
CA SER A 174 -2.90 16.20 13.37
C SER A 174 -3.45 15.60 12.09
N TRP A 175 -2.93 14.45 11.66
CA TRP A 175 -3.49 13.71 10.53
C TRP A 175 -4.95 13.34 10.78
N SER A 176 -5.30 12.95 12.01
CA SER A 176 -6.68 12.65 12.41
C SER A 176 -7.67 13.80 12.19
N ARG A 177 -7.20 15.04 12.00
CA ARG A 177 -8.11 16.13 11.62
C ARG A 177 -8.62 16.02 10.18
N TYR A 178 -7.82 15.44 9.29
CA TYR A 178 -8.06 15.42 7.84
C TYR A 178 -8.10 14.03 7.22
N ALA A 179 -7.70 13.00 7.95
CA ALA A 179 -7.62 11.63 7.49
C ALA A 179 -8.20 10.63 8.50
N ALA A 180 -8.93 9.67 7.96
CA ALA A 180 -9.40 8.49 8.66
C ALA A 180 -8.72 7.26 8.05
N GLY A 181 -7.82 6.60 8.81
CA GLY A 181 -7.16 5.38 8.34
C GLY A 181 -8.15 4.32 7.82
N TYR A 182 -7.73 3.54 6.84
CA TYR A 182 -8.52 2.47 6.24
C TYR A 182 -7.82 1.13 6.38
N MET A 183 -6.62 1.05 5.80
CA MET A 183 -5.74 -0.12 5.84
C MET A 183 -4.37 0.29 6.35
N TRP A 184 -3.67 -0.65 6.96
CA TRP A 184 -2.31 -0.45 7.43
C TRP A 184 -1.49 -1.72 7.20
N GLY A 185 -0.18 -1.58 7.33
CA GLY A 185 0.70 -2.73 7.31
C GLY A 185 2.16 -2.34 7.39
N ILE A 186 3.01 -3.32 7.10
CA ILE A 186 4.45 -3.13 7.08
C ILE A 186 5.07 -3.65 5.81
N THR A 187 6.29 -3.20 5.54
CA THR A 187 7.11 -3.79 4.48
C THR A 187 7.99 -4.92 5.01
N GLY A 188 8.26 -5.93 4.20
CA GLY A 188 9.18 -7.00 4.59
C GLY A 188 9.61 -7.86 3.43
N ILE A 189 10.19 -9.01 3.76
CA ILE A 189 10.75 -9.95 2.80
C ILE A 189 9.94 -11.23 2.86
N VAL A 190 9.22 -11.55 1.78
CA VAL A 190 8.72 -12.92 1.55
C VAL A 190 9.87 -13.76 1.03
N TYR A 191 10.07 -14.97 1.55
CA TYR A 191 11.18 -15.83 1.16
C TYR A 191 10.82 -17.31 1.19
N ASN A 192 11.53 -18.09 0.38
CA ASN A 192 11.49 -19.55 0.45
C ASN A 192 12.47 -20.04 1.54
N PRO A 193 11.98 -20.67 2.63
CA PRO A 193 12.81 -21.11 3.75
C PRO A 193 13.79 -22.25 3.40
N ASP A 194 13.57 -23.00 2.31
CA ASP A 194 14.51 -24.01 1.82
C ASP A 194 15.74 -23.39 1.12
N LYS A 195 15.67 -22.10 0.74
CA LYS A 195 16.69 -21.41 -0.06
C LYS A 195 17.34 -20.24 0.67
N VAL A 196 16.57 -19.55 1.49
CA VAL A 196 16.96 -18.34 2.22
C VAL A 196 16.72 -18.59 3.70
N THR A 197 17.74 -18.37 4.53
CA THR A 197 17.56 -18.48 5.98
C THR A 197 16.79 -17.27 6.52
N GLU A 198 16.06 -17.43 7.62
CA GLU A 198 15.35 -16.33 8.28
C GLU A 198 16.29 -15.14 8.57
N LYS A 199 17.51 -15.40 9.04
CA LYS A 199 18.52 -14.37 9.27
C LYS A 199 18.92 -13.61 8.00
N GLU A 200 18.97 -14.30 6.86
CA GLU A 200 19.26 -13.65 5.57
C GLU A 200 18.07 -12.80 5.10
N ALA A 201 16.82 -13.21 5.41
CA ALA A 201 15.60 -12.47 5.07
C ALA A 201 15.29 -11.33 6.05
N SER A 202 15.78 -11.39 7.29
CA SER A 202 15.54 -10.41 8.35
C SER A 202 16.47 -9.20 8.27
N THR A 203 16.92 -8.82 7.08
CA THR A 203 17.73 -7.61 6.88
C THR A 203 17.51 -7.00 5.50
N TRP A 204 17.49 -5.67 5.42
CA TRP A 204 17.43 -4.96 4.15
C TRP A 204 18.64 -5.21 3.25
N THR A 205 19.77 -5.65 3.82
CA THR A 205 20.98 -5.97 3.04
C THR A 205 20.78 -7.16 2.09
N ILE A 206 19.71 -7.95 2.25
CA ILE A 206 19.38 -9.07 1.36
C ILE A 206 19.24 -8.62 -0.10
N ILE A 207 18.73 -7.41 -0.37
CA ILE A 207 18.43 -6.96 -1.73
C ILE A 207 19.69 -6.79 -2.61
N ASP A 208 20.87 -6.60 -2.00
CA ASP A 208 22.17 -6.61 -2.69
C ASP A 208 23.04 -7.82 -2.33
N ASN A 209 22.47 -8.85 -1.69
CA ASN A 209 23.23 -10.02 -1.30
C ASN A 209 23.61 -10.86 -2.54
N SER A 210 24.90 -10.89 -2.82
CA SER A 210 25.48 -11.61 -3.97
C SER A 210 25.19 -13.12 -3.99
N LYS A 211 24.85 -13.74 -2.85
CA LYS A 211 24.41 -15.15 -2.78
C LYS A 211 23.16 -15.39 -3.63
N PHE A 212 22.26 -14.41 -3.69
CA PHE A 212 20.96 -14.51 -4.36
C PHE A 212 20.93 -13.72 -5.66
N ARG A 213 22.08 -13.61 -6.33
CA ARG A 213 22.21 -12.88 -7.59
C ARG A 213 21.20 -13.36 -8.63
N ARG A 214 20.39 -12.42 -9.12
CA ARG A 214 19.27 -12.59 -10.05
C ARG A 214 18.14 -13.48 -9.54
N GLN A 215 17.95 -13.53 -8.21
CA GLN A 215 16.91 -14.33 -7.56
C GLN A 215 16.12 -13.53 -6.51
N ILE A 216 16.24 -12.19 -6.50
CA ILE A 216 15.50 -11.31 -5.59
C ILE A 216 14.76 -10.23 -6.38
N THR A 217 13.51 -9.95 -6.03
CA THR A 217 12.76 -8.79 -6.52
C THR A 217 12.78 -7.63 -5.53
N ILE A 218 12.64 -6.42 -6.09
CA ILE A 218 12.57 -5.15 -5.34
C ILE A 218 11.42 -4.33 -5.92
N LYS A 219 10.75 -3.54 -5.08
CA LYS A 219 9.64 -2.68 -5.51
C LYS A 219 10.06 -1.63 -6.54
N ASP A 220 9.34 -1.54 -7.67
CA ASP A 220 9.47 -0.48 -8.68
C ASP A 220 8.76 0.81 -8.24
N ASN A 221 9.11 1.26 -7.05
CA ASN A 221 8.63 2.48 -6.46
C ASN A 221 9.80 3.20 -5.79
N VAL A 222 9.93 4.51 -6.06
CA VAL A 222 11.05 5.31 -5.59
C VAL A 222 11.13 5.37 -4.07
N ARG A 223 9.98 5.48 -3.39
CA ARG A 223 9.87 5.62 -1.94
C ARG A 223 10.20 4.30 -1.24
N ASP A 224 9.60 3.21 -1.69
CA ASP A 224 9.86 1.85 -1.18
C ASP A 224 11.33 1.44 -1.36
N SER A 225 11.85 1.58 -2.59
CA SER A 225 13.26 1.26 -2.87
C SER A 225 14.23 2.13 -2.08
N MET A 226 13.94 3.42 -1.94
CA MET A 226 14.75 4.32 -1.11
C MET A 226 14.76 3.86 0.34
N PHE A 227 13.60 3.52 0.91
CA PHE A 227 13.49 3.08 2.31
C PHE A 227 14.33 1.83 2.58
N ALA A 228 14.18 0.81 1.74
CA ALA A 228 14.97 -0.43 1.85
C ALA A 228 16.48 -0.14 1.68
N ALA A 229 16.85 0.73 0.74
CA ALA A 229 18.24 1.14 0.57
C ALA A 229 18.78 1.81 1.84
N VAL A 230 18.08 2.80 2.40
CA VAL A 230 18.48 3.49 3.64
C VAL A 230 18.66 2.51 4.79
N GLY A 231 17.71 1.60 4.98
CA GLY A 231 17.82 0.53 5.98
C GLY A 231 19.08 -0.31 5.81
N ALA A 232 19.43 -0.66 4.56
CA ALA A 232 20.64 -1.42 4.27
C ALA A 232 21.94 -0.62 4.50
N ILE A 233 22.05 0.60 3.94
CA ILE A 233 23.28 1.42 4.06
C ILE A 233 23.53 1.94 5.48
N LYS A 234 22.49 2.02 6.31
CA LYS A 234 22.57 2.44 7.73
C LYS A 234 22.44 1.26 8.70
N SER A 235 22.47 0.01 8.23
CA SER A 235 22.19 -1.20 9.03
C SER A 235 22.98 -1.28 10.35
N ASP A 236 24.30 -1.06 10.31
CA ASP A 236 25.15 -1.09 11.52
C ASP A 236 24.73 -0.02 12.55
N LYS A 237 24.33 1.17 12.08
CA LYS A 237 23.90 2.27 12.94
C LYS A 237 22.54 1.96 13.57
N LEU A 238 21.58 1.55 12.75
CA LEU A 238 20.20 1.27 13.18
C LEU A 238 20.14 0.11 14.18
N LYS A 239 21.01 -0.88 14.04
CA LYS A 239 21.13 -2.02 14.98
C LYS A 239 22.07 -1.76 16.17
N SER A 240 22.71 -0.59 16.24
CA SER A 240 23.63 -0.31 17.35
C SER A 240 22.88 -0.09 18.66
N ALA A 241 23.37 -0.68 19.75
CA ALA A 241 22.79 -0.51 21.07
C ALA A 241 22.72 0.97 21.51
N SER A 242 23.66 1.81 21.06
CA SER A 242 23.64 3.26 21.33
C SER A 242 22.49 3.98 20.64
N PHE A 243 22.08 3.52 19.45
CA PHE A 243 20.98 4.12 18.70
C PHE A 243 19.64 3.65 19.27
N ILE A 244 19.47 2.33 19.43
CA ILE A 244 18.24 1.70 19.95
C ILE A 244 17.90 2.20 21.36
N ASN A 245 18.89 2.33 22.25
CA ASN A 245 18.64 2.78 23.63
C ASN A 245 18.64 4.32 23.78
N SER A 246 18.59 5.07 22.68
CA SER A 246 18.55 6.53 22.77
C SER A 246 17.16 7.02 23.27
N PRO A 247 17.10 8.08 24.10
CA PRO A 247 15.83 8.54 24.67
C PRO A 247 14.82 9.01 23.61
N ASP A 248 15.31 9.50 22.48
CA ASP A 248 14.51 10.00 21.35
C ASP A 248 14.56 9.02 20.16
N TYR A 249 14.66 7.72 20.44
CA TYR A 249 14.88 6.69 19.42
C TYR A 249 13.90 6.80 18.23
N ARG A 250 12.60 6.96 18.50
CA ARG A 250 11.57 7.04 17.44
C ARG A 250 11.75 8.25 16.52
N GLU A 251 12.07 9.42 17.08
CA GLU A 251 12.32 10.63 16.31
C GLU A 251 13.58 10.46 15.45
N LYS A 252 14.68 9.99 16.05
CA LYS A 252 15.93 9.73 15.34
C LYS A 252 15.78 8.66 14.26
N LEU A 253 15.01 7.61 14.51
CA LEU A 253 14.73 6.58 13.52
C LEU A 253 14.00 7.19 12.32
N ALA A 254 12.97 8.01 12.57
CA ALA A 254 12.25 8.72 11.51
C ALA A 254 13.17 9.67 10.72
N GLU A 255 14.03 10.44 11.40
CA GLU A 255 15.04 11.30 10.76
C GLU A 255 16.00 10.50 9.88
N GLU A 256 16.53 9.39 10.38
CA GLU A 256 17.49 8.57 9.64
C GLU A 256 16.88 7.91 8.41
N MET A 257 15.64 7.40 8.52
CA MET A 257 14.92 6.70 7.46
C MET A 257 14.38 7.65 6.38
N ASN A 258 14.19 8.93 6.70
CA ASN A 258 13.69 9.96 5.79
C ASN A 258 14.76 10.99 5.36
N ASP A 259 16.04 10.72 5.62
CA ASP A 259 17.16 11.62 5.28
C ASP A 259 17.32 11.78 3.75
N THR A 260 16.91 12.92 3.23
CA THR A 260 17.00 13.32 1.81
C THR A 260 18.24 14.19 1.53
N SER A 261 19.20 14.29 2.46
CA SER A 261 20.39 15.11 2.26
C SER A 261 21.19 14.65 1.03
N GLU A 262 21.83 15.60 0.36
CA GLU A 262 22.63 15.37 -0.86
C GLU A 262 23.60 14.18 -0.72
N ALA A 263 24.34 14.12 0.39
CA ALA A 263 25.29 13.06 0.68
C ALA A 263 24.60 11.69 0.91
N ASN A 264 23.43 11.67 1.55
CA ASN A 264 22.70 10.42 1.76
C ASN A 264 22.07 9.92 0.45
N VAL A 265 21.49 10.82 -0.34
CA VAL A 265 20.91 10.50 -1.66
C VAL A 265 21.96 9.94 -2.62
N ASP A 266 23.17 10.49 -2.64
CA ASP A 266 24.27 9.95 -3.44
C ASP A 266 24.61 8.50 -3.03
N ARG A 267 24.68 8.22 -1.73
CA ARG A 267 24.92 6.86 -1.21
C ARG A 267 23.79 5.90 -1.54
N ILE A 268 22.53 6.34 -1.44
CA ILE A 268 21.35 5.56 -1.82
C ILE A 268 21.42 5.22 -3.32
N GLN A 269 21.75 6.19 -4.16
CA GLN A 269 21.86 6.00 -5.60
C GLN A 269 22.91 4.93 -5.95
N GLU A 270 24.11 5.04 -5.37
CA GLU A 270 25.20 4.07 -5.57
C GLU A 270 24.78 2.66 -5.15
N TYR A 271 24.14 2.54 -3.98
CA TYR A 271 23.65 1.26 -3.48
C TYR A 271 22.56 0.68 -4.39
N LEU A 272 21.54 1.46 -4.77
CA LEU A 272 20.47 0.99 -5.65
C LEU A 272 20.97 0.63 -7.06
N GLN A 273 22.04 1.26 -7.55
CA GLN A 273 22.71 0.84 -8.77
C GLN A 273 23.40 -0.52 -8.64
N SER A 274 23.97 -0.83 -7.47
CA SER A 274 24.46 -2.18 -7.14
C SER A 274 23.31 -3.18 -7.12
N VAL A 275 22.24 -2.86 -6.39
CA VAL A 275 21.02 -3.68 -6.30
C VAL A 275 20.46 -3.97 -7.68
N LYS A 276 20.38 -2.99 -8.59
CA LYS A 276 19.93 -3.21 -9.98
C LYS A 276 20.76 -4.25 -10.73
N ASN A 277 22.06 -4.37 -10.43
CA ASN A 277 22.91 -5.38 -11.03
C ASN A 277 22.73 -6.77 -10.40
N ASN A 278 22.28 -6.81 -9.14
CA ASN A 278 22.02 -8.02 -8.37
C ASN A 278 20.61 -8.57 -8.56
N ALA A 279 19.58 -7.73 -8.44
CA ALA A 279 18.16 -8.08 -8.47
C ALA A 279 17.73 -8.75 -9.78
N TYR A 280 16.75 -9.65 -9.68
CA TYR A 280 16.07 -10.26 -10.81
C TYR A 280 15.33 -9.19 -11.63
N SER A 281 14.49 -8.41 -10.96
CA SER A 281 13.73 -7.30 -11.53
C SER A 281 13.42 -6.26 -10.46
N PHE A 282 13.08 -5.06 -10.93
CA PHE A 282 12.31 -4.09 -10.16
C PHE A 282 10.87 -4.24 -10.65
N GLU A 283 9.93 -4.48 -9.75
CA GLU A 283 8.54 -4.80 -10.08
C GLU A 283 7.57 -4.24 -9.03
N THR A 284 6.29 -4.09 -9.39
CA THR A 284 5.29 -3.60 -8.42
C THR A 284 4.39 -4.73 -7.91
N ASP A 285 3.95 -5.61 -8.80
CA ASP A 285 2.95 -6.64 -8.50
C ASP A 285 3.34 -8.08 -8.94
N SER A 286 4.29 -8.22 -9.87
CA SER A 286 4.63 -9.53 -10.45
C SER A 286 5.43 -10.45 -9.52
N ALA A 287 6.00 -9.91 -8.44
CA ALA A 287 6.75 -10.72 -7.46
C ALA A 287 5.90 -11.81 -6.82
N LYS A 288 4.59 -11.60 -6.65
CA LYS A 288 3.66 -12.61 -6.12
C LYS A 288 3.79 -13.91 -6.91
N THR A 289 3.60 -13.82 -8.22
CA THR A 289 3.73 -14.96 -9.14
C THR A 289 5.17 -15.46 -9.26
N ASP A 290 6.17 -14.58 -9.29
CA ASP A 290 7.56 -14.99 -9.42
C ASP A 290 8.08 -15.77 -8.19
N MET A 291 7.55 -15.45 -6.99
CA MET A 291 7.79 -16.21 -5.75
C MET A 291 7.14 -17.60 -5.81
N ILE A 292 5.85 -17.69 -6.14
CA ILE A 292 5.10 -18.96 -6.22
C ILE A 292 5.71 -19.91 -7.26
N THR A 293 6.08 -19.37 -8.42
CA THR A 293 6.71 -20.17 -9.49
C THR A 293 8.18 -20.53 -9.20
N GLY A 294 8.76 -20.04 -8.10
CA GLY A 294 10.14 -20.30 -7.70
C GLY A 294 11.20 -19.65 -8.60
N LYS A 295 10.83 -18.66 -9.43
CA LYS A 295 11.79 -17.90 -10.26
C LYS A 295 12.71 -17.05 -9.39
N VAL A 296 12.21 -16.57 -8.27
CA VAL A 296 12.94 -15.85 -7.24
C VAL A 296 12.79 -16.58 -5.90
N VAL A 297 13.74 -16.36 -5.00
CA VAL A 297 13.80 -17.04 -3.69
C VAL A 297 13.46 -16.11 -2.53
N ALA A 298 13.47 -14.80 -2.77
CA ALA A 298 12.99 -13.78 -1.85
C ALA A 298 12.52 -12.54 -2.61
N GLY A 299 11.63 -11.76 -2.02
CA GLY A 299 11.12 -10.53 -2.60
C GLY A 299 10.69 -9.53 -1.54
N TYR A 300 11.01 -8.26 -1.76
CA TYR A 300 10.46 -7.16 -0.95
C TYR A 300 8.98 -6.98 -1.30
N GLN A 301 8.10 -7.16 -0.32
CA GLN A 301 6.66 -6.94 -0.44
C GLN A 301 6.07 -6.01 0.64
N TRP A 302 4.90 -5.43 0.34
CA TRP A 302 3.97 -4.93 1.35
C TRP A 302 3.31 -6.12 2.06
N SER A 303 2.96 -5.99 3.34
CA SER A 303 2.52 -7.14 4.11
C SER A 303 1.19 -7.74 3.63
N GLY A 304 0.28 -6.93 3.07
CA GLY A 304 -0.94 -7.45 2.43
C GLY A 304 -0.62 -8.32 1.20
N ASP A 305 0.29 -7.88 0.33
CA ASP A 305 0.78 -8.69 -0.79
C ASP A 305 1.48 -9.98 -0.31
N ALA A 306 2.19 -9.90 0.82
CA ALA A 306 2.91 -11.04 1.39
C ALA A 306 1.95 -12.13 1.86
N VAL A 307 0.85 -11.75 2.51
CA VAL A 307 -0.23 -12.66 2.91
C VAL A 307 -0.79 -13.35 1.68
N TYR A 308 -1.21 -12.57 0.67
CA TYR A 308 -1.73 -13.11 -0.58
C TYR A 308 -0.73 -14.08 -1.24
N THR A 309 0.55 -13.71 -1.29
CA THR A 309 1.59 -14.56 -1.87
C THR A 309 1.75 -15.88 -1.12
N MET A 310 1.71 -15.86 0.22
CA MET A 310 1.79 -17.08 1.04
C MET A 310 0.55 -17.95 0.89
N ASP A 311 -0.65 -17.36 0.87
CA ASP A 311 -1.90 -18.10 0.69
C ASP A 311 -1.96 -18.81 -0.67
N GLN A 312 -1.58 -18.11 -1.74
CA GLN A 312 -1.51 -18.70 -3.08
C GLN A 312 -0.42 -19.77 -3.20
N ALA A 313 0.68 -19.63 -2.46
CA ALA A 313 1.72 -20.64 -2.43
C ALA A 313 1.28 -21.92 -1.67
N ASP A 314 0.48 -21.76 -0.60
CA ASP A 314 -0.09 -22.86 0.16
C ASP A 314 -1.08 -23.70 -0.69
N GLU A 315 -1.77 -23.10 -1.66
CA GLU A 315 -2.62 -23.84 -2.63
C GLU A 315 -1.82 -24.84 -3.49
N ASP A 316 -0.53 -24.55 -3.74
CA ASP A 316 0.40 -25.36 -4.52
C ASP A 316 1.35 -26.21 -3.64
N ASP A 317 1.02 -26.37 -2.34
CA ASP A 317 1.86 -27.05 -1.32
C ASP A 317 3.30 -26.48 -1.25
N PHE A 318 3.46 -25.18 -1.52
CA PHE A 318 4.75 -24.50 -1.56
C PHE A 318 4.89 -23.50 -0.40
N GLN A 319 5.71 -23.85 0.59
CA GLN A 319 5.85 -23.03 1.78
C GLN A 319 6.69 -21.76 1.53
N LEU A 320 6.12 -20.60 1.82
CA LEU A 320 6.80 -19.30 1.88
C LEU A 320 6.66 -18.68 3.26
N ASN A 321 7.70 -18.00 3.75
CA ASN A 321 7.68 -17.30 5.02
C ASN A 321 7.87 -15.78 4.82
N PHE A 322 7.55 -15.01 5.84
CA PHE A 322 7.72 -13.56 5.88
C PHE A 322 8.69 -13.17 6.99
N ALA A 323 9.65 -12.30 6.67
CA ALA A 323 10.61 -11.76 7.62
C ALA A 323 10.58 -10.24 7.63
N VAL A 324 10.68 -9.66 8.83
CA VAL A 324 10.73 -8.22 9.03
C VAL A 324 12.16 -7.77 9.31
N PRO A 325 12.79 -6.96 8.43
CA PRO A 325 14.17 -6.53 8.59
C PRO A 325 14.49 -5.94 9.97
N GLU A 326 15.48 -6.48 10.67
CA GLU A 326 15.87 -6.12 12.05
C GLU A 326 16.22 -4.64 12.21
N GLU A 327 16.73 -4.00 11.15
CA GLU A 327 17.14 -2.59 11.19
C GLU A 327 15.97 -1.64 11.45
N CYS A 328 14.86 -1.86 10.74
CA CYS A 328 13.65 -1.03 10.72
C CYS A 328 12.66 -1.64 9.71
N THR A 329 11.37 -1.40 9.86
CA THR A 329 10.40 -1.60 8.77
C THR A 329 9.60 -0.32 8.50
N ASN A 330 9.08 -0.16 7.27
CA ASN A 330 8.13 0.90 6.98
C ASN A 330 6.78 0.51 7.60
N LEU A 331 6.16 1.44 8.33
CA LEU A 331 4.76 1.38 8.74
C LEU A 331 3.96 2.26 7.78
N TYR A 332 3.14 1.65 6.94
CA TYR A 332 2.34 2.37 5.94
C TYR A 332 0.86 2.40 6.33
N PHE A 333 0.16 3.40 5.83
CA PHE A 333 -1.28 3.54 5.95
C PHE A 333 -1.89 4.02 4.65
N ASP A 334 -3.01 3.42 4.28
CA ASP A 334 -3.95 4.04 3.35
C ASP A 334 -5.11 4.63 4.16
N GLY A 335 -5.51 5.85 3.85
CA GLY A 335 -6.50 6.58 4.65
C GLY A 335 -7.44 7.43 3.82
N TRP A 336 -8.70 7.43 4.21
CA TRP A 336 -9.74 8.24 3.61
C TRP A 336 -9.56 9.71 3.98
N VAL A 337 -9.51 10.56 2.96
CA VAL A 337 -9.52 12.02 3.10
C VAL A 337 -10.62 12.63 2.23
N MET A 338 -11.14 13.78 2.66
CA MET A 338 -12.13 14.55 1.90
C MET A 338 -11.45 15.71 1.19
N LEU A 339 -11.74 15.95 -0.08
CA LEU A 339 -11.17 17.09 -0.81
C LEU A 339 -12.07 18.31 -0.69
N LYS A 340 -11.47 19.48 -0.40
CA LYS A 340 -12.19 20.76 -0.38
C LYS A 340 -12.89 21.05 -1.70
N SER A 341 -12.26 20.72 -2.83
CA SER A 341 -12.82 20.93 -4.17
C SER A 341 -14.11 20.14 -4.39
N GLY A 342 -14.15 18.88 -3.93
CA GLY A 342 -15.30 18.02 -4.10
C GLY A 342 -16.43 18.33 -3.12
N ILE A 343 -16.09 18.51 -1.83
CA ILE A 343 -17.05 18.88 -0.79
C ILE A 343 -17.64 20.27 -1.06
N ASN A 344 -16.79 21.24 -1.41
CA ASN A 344 -17.16 22.60 -1.83
C ASN A 344 -18.20 23.29 -0.92
N GLY A 345 -18.03 23.14 0.41
CA GLY A 345 -18.95 23.71 1.41
C GLY A 345 -20.36 23.08 1.45
N ASN A 346 -20.60 21.97 0.74
CA ASN A 346 -21.87 21.26 0.76
C ASN A 346 -21.93 20.31 1.97
N SER A 347 -22.77 20.66 2.96
CA SER A 347 -22.93 19.87 4.19
C SER A 347 -23.54 18.48 3.96
N GLU A 348 -24.47 18.32 3.01
CA GLU A 348 -25.05 17.01 2.69
C GLU A 348 -24.02 16.08 2.07
N LYS A 349 -23.15 16.62 1.21
CA LYS A 349 -22.05 15.87 0.61
C LYS A 349 -20.98 15.51 1.64
N LYS A 350 -20.63 16.43 2.54
CA LYS A 350 -19.73 16.16 3.68
C LYS A 350 -20.28 15.05 4.57
N GLN A 351 -21.57 15.10 4.88
CA GLN A 351 -22.24 14.03 5.64
C GLN A 351 -22.19 12.68 4.89
N ALA A 352 -22.45 12.67 3.58
CA ALA A 352 -22.36 11.44 2.78
C ALA A 352 -20.94 10.86 2.76
N ALA A 353 -19.91 11.71 2.59
CA ALA A 353 -18.51 11.32 2.64
C ALA A 353 -18.11 10.70 4.00
N GLN A 354 -18.40 11.39 5.10
CA GLN A 354 -18.13 10.87 6.44
C GLN A 354 -18.91 9.59 6.74
N SER A 355 -20.16 9.51 6.25
CA SER A 355 -21.01 8.32 6.42
C SER A 355 -20.48 7.12 5.63
N PHE A 356 -19.91 7.33 4.45
CA PHE A 356 -19.26 6.29 3.65
C PHE A 356 -18.09 5.67 4.43
N ILE A 357 -17.19 6.52 4.95
CA ILE A 357 -16.04 6.10 5.75
C ILE A 357 -16.50 5.37 7.02
N ASN A 358 -17.48 5.92 7.72
CA ASN A 358 -18.05 5.29 8.90
C ASN A 358 -18.68 3.92 8.60
N PHE A 359 -19.41 3.80 7.49
CA PHE A 359 -20.04 2.53 7.09
C PHE A 359 -19.00 1.45 6.77
N LEU A 360 -17.93 1.79 6.04
CA LEU A 360 -16.81 0.87 5.80
C LEU A 360 -16.16 0.39 7.11
N SER A 361 -16.21 1.22 8.14
CA SER A 361 -15.62 0.96 9.45
C SER A 361 -16.47 0.09 10.37
N LYS A 362 -17.66 -0.31 9.93
CA LYS A 362 -18.47 -1.30 10.64
C LYS A 362 -17.69 -2.62 10.74
N PRO A 363 -17.57 -3.26 11.91
CA PRO A 363 -16.70 -4.44 12.08
C PRO A 363 -16.91 -5.55 11.05
N GLU A 364 -18.16 -5.84 10.67
CA GLU A 364 -18.42 -6.87 9.65
C GLU A 364 -17.98 -6.42 8.25
N ASN A 365 -18.10 -5.13 7.92
CA ASN A 365 -17.63 -4.58 6.65
C ASN A 365 -16.09 -4.54 6.60
N ALA A 366 -15.44 -4.25 7.74
CA ALA A 366 -13.98 -4.30 7.86
C ALA A 366 -13.47 -5.72 7.62
N VAL A 367 -14.03 -6.73 8.30
CA VAL A 367 -13.67 -8.15 8.10
C VAL A 367 -13.95 -8.61 6.67
N ARG A 368 -15.14 -8.28 6.16
CA ARG A 368 -15.53 -8.59 4.77
C ARG A 368 -14.52 -8.05 3.77
N ASN A 369 -14.09 -6.80 3.94
CA ASN A 369 -13.13 -6.20 3.04
C ASN A 369 -11.72 -6.77 3.22
N MET A 370 -11.25 -6.97 4.45
CA MET A 370 -9.95 -7.62 4.73
C MET A 370 -9.86 -9.00 4.06
N SER A 371 -10.94 -9.79 4.16
CA SER A 371 -11.00 -11.11 3.52
C SER A 371 -10.94 -11.04 2.00
N TYR A 372 -11.48 -9.99 1.39
CA TYR A 372 -11.48 -9.82 -0.07
C TYR A 372 -10.11 -9.36 -0.58
N ILE A 373 -9.45 -8.42 0.11
CA ILE A 373 -8.22 -7.78 -0.40
C ILE A 373 -6.91 -8.34 0.20
N GLY A 374 -6.97 -9.06 1.33
CA GLY A 374 -5.79 -9.61 2.02
C GLY A 374 -4.98 -8.60 2.85
N TYR A 375 -5.42 -7.35 2.94
CA TYR A 375 -4.80 -6.28 3.75
C TYR A 375 -5.49 -6.16 5.11
N THR A 376 -4.79 -5.52 6.05
CA THR A 376 -5.24 -5.38 7.44
C THR A 376 -5.93 -4.04 7.66
N SER A 377 -7.18 -4.08 8.14
CA SER A 377 -7.93 -2.89 8.49
C SER A 377 -7.36 -2.19 9.73
N VAL A 378 -7.51 -0.87 9.80
CA VAL A 378 -7.20 -0.10 11.02
C VAL A 378 -8.22 -0.29 12.14
N ILE A 379 -9.36 -0.92 11.83
CA ILE A 379 -10.46 -1.16 12.77
C ILE A 379 -10.12 -2.38 13.62
N SER A 380 -10.03 -2.20 14.94
CA SER A 380 -9.89 -3.29 15.92
C SER A 380 -11.22 -3.85 16.42
N GLY A 381 -12.35 -3.22 16.07
CA GLY A 381 -13.70 -3.66 16.43
C GLY A 381 -14.31 -2.92 17.62
N GLY A 382 -13.50 -2.25 18.44
CA GLY A 382 -13.99 -1.47 19.59
C GLY A 382 -14.71 -2.36 20.60
N ASP A 383 -16.02 -2.14 20.76
CA ASP A 383 -16.89 -2.96 21.62
C ASP A 383 -17.36 -4.27 20.94
N SER A 384 -16.94 -4.52 19.70
CA SER A 384 -17.31 -5.72 18.92
C SER A 384 -16.14 -6.68 18.80
N ASP A 385 -16.39 -7.95 19.11
CA ASP A 385 -15.40 -9.02 19.00
C ASP A 385 -15.16 -9.49 17.55
N VAL A 386 -15.98 -9.06 16.58
CA VAL A 386 -15.97 -9.54 15.18
C VAL A 386 -14.58 -9.54 14.54
N VAL A 387 -13.80 -8.47 14.72
CA VAL A 387 -12.46 -8.39 14.13
C VAL A 387 -11.51 -9.36 14.81
N PHE A 388 -11.54 -9.46 16.13
CA PHE A 388 -10.67 -10.37 16.88
C PHE A 388 -11.04 -11.84 16.63
N ASP A 389 -12.34 -12.15 16.58
CA ASP A 389 -12.86 -13.46 16.21
C ASP A 389 -12.42 -13.85 14.80
N TYR A 390 -12.36 -12.90 13.86
CA TYR A 390 -11.82 -13.15 12.52
C TYR A 390 -10.33 -13.50 12.56
N VAL A 391 -9.50 -12.78 13.34
CA VAL A 391 -8.08 -13.14 13.50
C VAL A 391 -7.93 -14.53 14.11
N LYS A 392 -8.72 -14.84 15.15
CA LYS A 392 -8.76 -16.17 15.77
C LYS A 392 -9.21 -17.25 14.79
N TRP A 393 -10.20 -16.96 13.95
CA TRP A 393 -10.72 -17.89 12.95
C TRP A 393 -9.67 -18.23 11.88
N ASN A 394 -8.84 -17.27 11.50
CA ASN A 394 -7.77 -17.47 10.51
C ASN A 394 -6.54 -18.19 11.09
N TYR A 395 -6.14 -17.85 12.32
CA TYR A 395 -4.79 -18.19 12.84
C TYR A 395 -4.77 -18.88 14.19
N GLY A 396 -5.91 -18.97 14.87
CA GLY A 396 -6.01 -19.62 16.17
C GLY A 396 -5.66 -21.10 16.06
N ALA A 397 -4.90 -21.60 17.03
CA ALA A 397 -4.54 -23.01 17.09
C ALA A 397 -5.78 -23.89 17.33
N ASP A 398 -5.85 -24.99 16.59
CA ASP A 398 -6.82 -26.07 16.80
C ASP A 398 -6.30 -27.08 17.84
N GLU A 399 -7.18 -27.96 18.34
CA GLU A 399 -6.82 -29.01 19.32
C GLU A 399 -5.73 -29.98 18.82
N SER A 400 -5.51 -30.07 17.51
CA SER A 400 -4.51 -30.93 16.88
C SER A 400 -3.14 -30.29 16.72
N ASP A 401 -2.99 -29.00 16.97
CA ASP A 401 -1.71 -28.31 16.90
C ASP A 401 -0.83 -28.69 18.10
N THR A 402 0.46 -28.93 17.83
CA THR A 402 1.40 -29.44 18.85
C THR A 402 2.39 -28.39 19.32
N ASP A 403 2.85 -27.52 18.43
CA ASP A 403 3.76 -26.43 18.72
C ASP A 403 2.98 -25.10 18.69
N VAL A 404 2.40 -24.74 19.84
CA VAL A 404 1.54 -23.55 20.01
C VAL A 404 2.23 -22.53 20.90
N VAL A 405 2.20 -21.27 20.47
CA VAL A 405 2.77 -20.13 21.20
C VAL A 405 1.71 -19.08 21.48
N ASP A 406 1.96 -18.26 22.51
CA ASP A 406 1.13 -17.09 22.81
C ASP A 406 1.57 -15.91 21.92
N TYR A 407 0.61 -15.29 21.23
CA TYR A 407 0.82 -14.17 20.32
C TYR A 407 0.01 -12.96 20.81
N PRO A 408 0.64 -11.99 21.50
CA PRO A 408 -0.05 -10.83 22.05
C PRO A 408 -0.40 -9.81 20.96
N LEU A 409 -1.69 -9.48 20.86
CA LEU A 409 -2.24 -8.49 19.93
C LEU A 409 -2.84 -7.26 20.65
N GLY A 410 -2.73 -7.22 21.98
CA GLY A 410 -3.37 -6.20 22.80
C GLY A 410 -2.98 -4.76 22.45
N TYR A 411 -1.76 -4.49 21.97
CA TYR A 411 -1.36 -3.15 21.50
C TYR A 411 -2.30 -2.63 20.40
N PHE A 412 -2.77 -3.50 19.52
CA PHE A 412 -3.65 -3.14 18.42
C PHE A 412 -5.11 -3.09 18.86
N PHE A 413 -5.57 -4.06 19.67
CA PHE A 413 -6.97 -4.16 20.02
C PHE A 413 -7.41 -3.26 21.19
N SER A 414 -6.60 -3.16 22.24
CA SER A 414 -6.90 -2.39 23.46
C SER A 414 -5.91 -1.24 23.73
N GLY A 415 -4.76 -1.23 23.05
CA GLY A 415 -3.66 -0.32 23.37
C GLY A 415 -2.76 -0.83 24.51
N ASP A 416 -3.01 -2.03 25.03
CA ASP A 416 -2.24 -2.67 26.09
C ASP A 416 -1.84 -4.10 25.68
N SER A 417 -0.56 -4.31 25.41
CA SER A 417 -0.03 -5.61 24.95
C SER A 417 -0.20 -6.75 25.94
N ASP A 418 -0.32 -6.42 27.23
CA ASP A 418 -0.47 -7.41 28.30
C ASP A 418 -1.96 -7.75 28.54
N ASP A 419 -2.90 -7.19 27.78
CA ASP A 419 -4.33 -7.51 27.89
C ASP A 419 -4.59 -8.97 27.46
N GLU A 420 -4.77 -9.83 28.46
CA GLU A 420 -4.99 -11.27 28.30
C GLU A 420 -6.18 -11.62 27.37
N ARG A 421 -7.14 -10.71 27.18
CA ARG A 421 -8.26 -10.91 26.25
C ARG A 421 -7.81 -11.01 24.79
N TYR A 422 -6.70 -10.35 24.46
CA TYR A 422 -6.16 -10.24 23.11
C TYR A 422 -4.82 -10.97 22.95
N ILE A 423 -4.58 -11.99 23.78
CA ILE A 423 -3.48 -12.94 23.59
C ILE A 423 -4.03 -14.15 22.85
N LEU A 424 -3.63 -14.32 21.60
CA LEU A 424 -4.06 -15.43 20.76
C LEU A 424 -3.08 -16.59 20.88
N LYS A 425 -3.59 -17.82 21.03
CA LYS A 425 -2.77 -19.03 20.89
C LYS A 425 -2.73 -19.45 19.44
N VAL A 426 -1.53 -19.55 18.87
CA VAL A 426 -1.32 -19.82 17.43
C VAL A 426 -0.26 -20.89 17.21
N PRO A 427 -0.31 -21.64 16.10
CA PRO A 427 0.82 -22.47 15.68
C PRO A 427 2.10 -21.63 15.57
N GLU A 428 3.24 -22.16 16.01
CA GLU A 428 4.52 -21.42 16.03
C GLU A 428 4.87 -20.81 14.67
N GLU A 429 4.49 -21.46 13.57
CA GLU A 429 4.75 -20.96 12.23
C GLU A 429 4.09 -19.62 11.92
N GLN A 430 3.00 -19.27 12.59
CA GLN A 430 2.34 -17.99 12.40
C GLN A 430 3.19 -16.80 12.86
N THR A 431 4.23 -17.04 13.67
CA THR A 431 5.21 -16.02 14.09
C THR A 431 6.12 -15.53 12.97
N TYR A 432 6.19 -16.26 11.84
CA TYR A 432 6.97 -15.90 10.66
C TYR A 432 6.16 -16.09 9.34
N ARG A 433 4.83 -16.06 9.43
CA ARG A 433 3.91 -16.23 8.29
C ARG A 433 2.78 -15.17 8.29
N GLN A 434 1.60 -15.50 7.75
CA GLN A 434 0.49 -14.59 7.48
C GLN A 434 0.12 -13.71 8.69
N LEU A 435 -0.01 -14.28 9.89
CA LEU A 435 -0.31 -13.50 11.09
C LEU A 435 0.76 -12.44 11.38
N SER A 436 2.05 -12.81 11.34
CA SER A 436 3.15 -11.86 11.57
C SER A 436 3.23 -10.75 10.52
N ALA A 437 2.74 -11.01 9.30
CA ALA A 437 2.64 -10.00 8.25
C ALA A 437 1.44 -9.06 8.48
N GLN A 438 0.27 -9.59 8.82
CA GLN A 438 -0.95 -8.79 9.04
C GLN A 438 -0.91 -8.01 10.37
N TYR A 439 -0.52 -8.68 11.44
CA TYR A 439 -0.46 -8.13 12.79
C TYR A 439 0.94 -8.36 13.38
N PRO A 440 1.94 -7.57 12.97
CA PRO A 440 3.29 -7.70 13.51
C PRO A 440 3.32 -7.48 15.03
N THR A 441 4.32 -8.00 15.71
CA THR A 441 4.45 -7.84 17.17
C THR A 441 4.68 -6.37 17.55
N GLN A 442 4.40 -6.02 18.81
CA GLN A 442 4.70 -4.68 19.31
C GLN A 442 6.20 -4.34 19.16
N GLU A 443 7.10 -5.30 19.34
CA GLU A 443 8.54 -5.10 19.14
C GLU A 443 8.86 -4.63 17.72
N VAL A 444 8.19 -5.20 16.70
CA VAL A 444 8.30 -4.75 15.31
C VAL A 444 7.76 -3.33 15.15
N MET A 445 6.64 -3.02 15.79
CA MET A 445 6.05 -1.67 15.74
C MET A 445 6.93 -0.61 16.40
N ASP A 446 7.59 -0.95 17.50
CA ASP A 446 8.49 -0.04 18.22
C ASP A 446 9.74 0.34 17.40
N ARG A 447 10.14 -0.52 16.46
CA ARG A 447 11.24 -0.29 15.50
C ARG A 447 10.75 0.00 14.07
N SER A 448 9.51 0.43 13.91
CA SER A 448 8.98 0.88 12.62
C SER A 448 9.15 2.39 12.42
N ALA A 449 9.24 2.81 11.16
CA ALA A 449 9.27 4.21 10.76
C ALA A 449 8.24 4.47 9.68
N ILE A 450 7.63 5.65 9.70
CA ILE A 450 6.69 6.07 8.66
C ILE A 450 7.45 6.93 7.63
N MET A 451 7.21 6.67 6.34
CA MET A 451 7.72 7.52 5.27
C MET A 451 7.06 8.90 5.33
N GLN A 452 7.87 9.95 5.40
CA GLN A 452 7.40 11.34 5.42
C GLN A 452 7.19 11.85 3.99
N TYR A 453 6.25 12.78 3.79
CA TYR A 453 6.22 13.50 2.52
C TYR A 453 7.49 14.32 2.33
N PHE A 454 7.85 14.54 1.06
CA PHE A 454 8.99 15.35 0.68
C PHE A 454 8.49 16.66 0.08
N ASP A 455 9.18 17.75 0.38
CA ASP A 455 8.90 19.03 -0.26
C ASP A 455 9.29 19.02 -1.75
N ALA A 456 9.11 20.15 -2.45
CA ALA A 456 9.39 20.23 -3.88
C ALA A 456 10.88 20.02 -4.23
N GLU A 457 11.79 20.48 -3.38
CA GLU A 457 13.25 20.35 -3.60
C GLU A 457 13.69 18.91 -3.35
N GLU A 458 13.27 18.35 -2.22
CA GLU A 458 13.51 16.95 -1.85
C GLU A 458 12.93 15.99 -2.89
N THR A 459 11.68 16.20 -3.30
CA THR A 459 11.01 15.39 -4.34
C THR A 459 11.79 15.44 -5.66
N THR A 460 12.27 16.62 -6.06
CA THR A 460 13.09 16.78 -7.28
C THR A 460 14.39 15.97 -7.18
N ARG A 461 15.07 16.06 -6.04
CA ARG A 461 16.32 15.36 -5.76
C ARG A 461 16.14 13.84 -5.79
N ILE A 462 15.09 13.33 -5.12
CA ILE A 462 14.77 11.91 -5.06
C ILE A 462 14.33 11.36 -6.42
N ASN A 463 13.52 12.11 -7.17
CA ASN A 463 13.15 11.73 -8.53
C ASN A 463 14.37 11.68 -9.47
N GLN A 464 15.28 12.65 -9.34
CA GLN A 464 16.52 12.64 -10.12
C GLN A 464 17.41 11.43 -9.78
N MET A 465 17.51 11.08 -8.50
CA MET A 465 18.20 9.86 -8.05
C MET A 465 17.56 8.61 -8.68
N TRP A 466 16.23 8.50 -8.65
CA TRP A 466 15.53 7.36 -9.22
C TRP A 466 15.75 7.23 -10.73
N ILE A 467 15.68 8.35 -11.46
CA ILE A 467 16.01 8.40 -12.89
C ILE A 467 17.43 7.88 -13.12
N ASN A 468 18.40 8.26 -12.30
CA ASN A 468 19.79 7.81 -12.42
C ASN A 468 19.98 6.31 -12.09
N VAL A 469 19.15 5.75 -11.20
CA VAL A 469 19.13 4.30 -10.92
C VAL A 469 18.52 3.55 -12.11
N ARG A 470 17.37 4.02 -12.62
CA ARG A 470 16.59 3.37 -13.69
C ARG A 470 17.25 3.47 -15.05
N CYS A 471 17.78 4.63 -15.41
CA CYS A 471 18.48 4.84 -16.67
C CYS A 471 19.89 4.23 -16.62
N TYR A 472 20.39 3.81 -17.78
CA TYR A 472 21.77 3.35 -17.90
C TYR A 472 22.70 4.56 -17.76
N ASN A 473 23.52 4.60 -16.72
CA ASN A 473 24.46 5.70 -16.53
C ASN A 473 25.53 5.65 -17.64
N ILE A 474 25.43 6.58 -18.60
CA ILE A 474 26.35 6.66 -19.75
C ILE A 474 27.81 6.89 -19.30
N LYS A 475 28.02 7.41 -18.08
CA LYS A 475 29.36 7.57 -17.48
C LYS A 475 29.99 6.25 -17.04
N ASN A 476 29.18 5.19 -16.86
CA ASN A 476 29.66 3.85 -16.52
C ASN A 476 30.08 3.05 -17.77
N VAL A 477 29.84 3.58 -18.98
CA VAL A 477 30.36 3.00 -20.22
C VAL A 477 31.89 3.14 -20.21
N PRO A 478 32.65 2.03 -20.26
CA PRO A 478 34.11 2.09 -20.26
C PRO A 478 34.64 3.01 -21.36
N VAL A 479 35.68 3.78 -21.07
CA VAL A 479 36.30 4.72 -22.04
C VAL A 479 36.65 4.01 -23.35
N CYS A 480 37.02 2.72 -23.31
CA CYS A 480 37.30 1.93 -24.51
C CYS A 480 36.08 1.79 -25.45
N VAL A 481 34.87 1.72 -24.92
CA VAL A 481 33.62 1.65 -25.72
C VAL A 481 33.36 3.00 -26.39
N TRP A 482 33.59 4.11 -25.69
CA TRP A 482 33.52 5.46 -26.28
C TRP A 482 34.57 5.68 -27.37
N VAL A 483 35.80 5.21 -27.14
CA VAL A 483 36.88 5.24 -28.14
C VAL A 483 36.50 4.40 -29.36
N LEU A 484 35.96 3.19 -29.17
CA LEU A 484 35.47 2.33 -30.25
C LEU A 484 34.35 2.99 -31.05
N ALA A 485 33.36 3.57 -30.37
CA ALA A 485 32.27 4.31 -31.01
C ALA A 485 32.82 5.50 -31.83
N GLY A 486 33.78 6.25 -31.28
CA GLY A 486 34.48 7.33 -31.98
C GLY A 486 35.21 6.84 -33.24
N ILE A 487 35.93 5.73 -33.16
CA ILE A 487 36.61 5.12 -34.31
C ILE A 487 35.62 4.72 -35.40
N ILE A 488 34.49 4.10 -35.03
CA ILE A 488 33.44 3.71 -35.98
C ILE A 488 32.86 4.94 -36.69
N VAL A 489 32.56 6.01 -35.97
CA VAL A 489 32.05 7.26 -36.55
C VAL A 489 33.06 7.86 -37.52
N VAL A 490 34.34 7.93 -37.16
CA VAL A 490 35.40 8.43 -38.05
C VAL A 490 35.54 7.56 -39.30
N ALA A 491 35.48 6.23 -39.16
CA ALA A 491 35.54 5.30 -40.29
C ALA A 491 34.35 5.47 -41.24
N LEU A 492 33.14 5.66 -40.72
CA LEU A 492 31.93 5.92 -41.51
C LEU A 492 31.99 7.25 -42.24
N ILE A 493 32.52 8.30 -41.60
CA ILE A 493 32.75 9.60 -42.23
C ILE A 493 33.78 9.46 -43.35
N ALA A 494 34.92 8.80 -43.10
CA ALA A 494 35.95 8.58 -44.10
C ALA A 494 35.43 7.76 -45.31
N LEU A 495 34.63 6.73 -45.05
CA LEU A 495 33.99 5.93 -46.09
C LEU A 495 33.01 6.78 -46.93
N SER A 496 32.21 7.61 -46.26
CA SER A 496 31.27 8.52 -46.93
C SER A 496 31.98 9.55 -47.80
N VAL A 497 33.09 10.13 -47.30
CA VAL A 497 33.93 11.06 -48.08
C VAL A 497 34.55 10.35 -49.28
N LYS A 498 35.10 9.14 -49.10
CA LYS A 498 35.67 8.34 -50.18
C LYS A 498 34.64 7.99 -51.25
N LEU A 499 33.44 7.58 -50.86
CA LEU A 499 32.33 7.31 -51.79
C LEU A 499 31.90 8.58 -52.55
N LYS A 500 31.91 9.74 -51.89
CA LYS A 500 31.56 11.03 -52.52
C LYS A 500 32.64 11.54 -53.48
N ILE A 501 33.92 11.30 -53.19
CA ILE A 501 35.04 11.58 -54.10
C ILE A 501 34.99 10.64 -55.31
N ASN A 502 34.77 9.34 -55.10
CA ASN A 502 34.67 8.38 -56.20
C ASN A 502 33.45 8.65 -57.10
N LYS A 503 32.33 9.16 -56.57
CA LYS A 503 31.18 9.63 -57.36
C LYS A 503 31.42 10.92 -58.15
N LYS A 504 32.43 11.72 -57.78
CA LYS A 504 32.82 12.94 -58.52
C LYS A 504 33.85 12.67 -59.62
N ASN A 505 34.58 11.55 -59.52
CA ASN A 505 35.63 11.14 -60.44
C ASN A 505 35.19 10.02 -61.42
N ALA A 506 33.93 9.60 -61.33
CA ALA A 506 33.22 8.77 -62.31
C ALA A 506 32.20 9.65 -63.02
#